data_AF-A0A3M1HIF4-F1
#
_entry.id   AF-A0A3M1HIF4-F1
#
_cell.length_a   1.000
_cell.length_b   1.000
_cell.length_c   1.000
_cell.angle_alpha   90.00
_cell.angle_beta   90.00
_cell.angle_gamma   90.00
#
_symmetry.space_group_name_H-M   'P 1'
#
loop_
_entity.id
_entity.type
_entity.pdbx_description
1 polymer ?
#
loop_
_entity_poly.entity_id
_entity_poly.type
_entity_poly.pdbx_seq_one_letter_code
_entity_poly.pdbx_strand_id
1 'polypeptide(L)'
;MVDECQYFIGILGYRYGWRPDKKMDGSPNQERWSITEMEIRHAIEKQEREGKRRRFFLFGDISQYNKEDVEKESQEDRLSLEELKAYLRSRGEEVYDFQNQEDLLSLIHQNLQKMLDQDYPPGEKVDLIEYSRMDALREILEEKRKGFVGRAEYL
;
A
#
# COMPACT_ATOMS: atom_id res chain seq x y z
N MET A 1 8.28 3.74 0.56
CA MET A 1 7.44 2.94 1.49
C MET A 1 6.67 1.88 0.72
N VAL A 2 5.73 2.24 -0.17
CA VAL A 2 4.99 1.28 -1.02
C VAL A 2 5.90 0.47 -1.97
N ASP A 3 7.02 1.05 -2.43
CA ASP A 3 7.98 0.36 -3.31
C ASP A 3 8.63 -0.87 -2.68
N GLU A 4 8.69 -0.94 -1.35
CA GLU A 4 9.30 -2.07 -0.64
C GLU A 4 8.26 -3.10 -0.19
N CYS A 5 6.95 -2.79 -0.30
CA CYS A 5 5.88 -3.67 0.11
C CYS A 5 5.63 -4.79 -0.93
N GLN A 6 5.57 -6.05 -0.48
CA GLN A 6 5.13 -7.17 -1.31
C GLN A 6 3.61 -7.38 -1.26
N TYR A 7 3.00 -7.06 -0.12
CA TYR A 7 1.56 -7.10 0.13
C TYR A 7 1.10 -5.69 0.47
N PHE A 8 -0.07 -5.29 -0.03
CA PHE A 8 -0.65 -3.99 0.27
C PHE A 8 -2.06 -4.15 0.81
N ILE A 9 -2.31 -3.61 2.00
CA ILE A 9 -3.62 -3.64 2.66
C ILE A 9 -4.07 -2.20 2.85
N GLY A 10 -5.07 -1.77 2.08
CA GLY A 10 -5.61 -0.41 2.19
C GLY A 10 -6.78 -0.37 3.15
N ILE A 11 -6.64 0.33 4.28
CA ILE A 11 -7.72 0.50 5.26
C ILE A 11 -8.26 1.92 5.14
N LEU A 12 -9.52 2.05 4.73
CA LEU A 12 -10.20 3.33 4.55
C LEU A 12 -11.31 3.48 5.58
N GLY A 13 -11.15 4.40 6.52
CA GLY A 13 -12.20 4.80 7.45
C GLY A 13 -13.10 5.89 6.87
N TYR A 14 -13.55 6.81 7.73
CA TYR A 14 -14.37 7.96 7.32
C TYR A 14 -13.57 9.18 6.84
N ARG A 15 -12.25 9.20 7.06
CA ARG A 15 -11.38 10.33 6.74
C ARG A 15 -10.66 10.09 5.42
N TYR A 16 -10.63 11.10 4.55
CA TYR A 16 -9.92 11.04 3.27
C TYR A 16 -8.39 11.22 3.43
N GLY A 17 -7.99 11.99 4.44
CA GLY A 17 -6.58 12.24 4.76
C GLY A 17 -6.07 13.59 4.27
N TRP A 18 -4.81 13.89 4.58
CA TRP A 18 -4.19 15.16 4.24
C TRP A 18 -3.80 15.23 2.75
N ARG A 19 -4.08 16.38 2.12
CA ARG A 19 -3.70 16.71 0.73
C ARG A 19 -2.42 17.55 0.70
N PRO A 20 -1.29 17.02 0.19
CA PRO A 20 -0.09 17.81 -0.03
C PRO A 20 -0.23 18.67 -1.30
N ASP A 21 0.54 19.76 -1.38
CA ASP A 21 0.59 20.62 -2.58
C ASP A 21 1.27 19.94 -3.78
N LYS A 22 2.10 18.92 -3.51
CA LYS A 22 2.90 18.21 -4.51
C LYS A 22 2.74 16.70 -4.36
N LYS A 23 2.91 15.99 -5.47
CA LYS A 23 2.99 14.53 -5.54
C LYS A 23 4.38 14.03 -5.12
N MET A 24 4.54 12.71 -5.05
CA MET A 24 5.81 12.06 -4.69
C MET A 24 6.97 12.44 -5.62
N ASP A 25 6.71 12.64 -6.91
CA ASP A 25 7.70 13.04 -7.92
C ASP A 25 8.02 14.56 -7.90
N GLY A 26 7.42 15.32 -6.98
CA GLY A 26 7.57 16.75 -6.85
C GLY A 26 6.71 17.58 -7.82
N SER A 27 5.93 16.95 -8.69
CA SER A 27 4.96 17.64 -9.55
C SER A 27 3.77 18.19 -8.74
N PRO A 28 3.05 19.21 -9.24
CA PRO A 28 1.87 19.73 -8.55
C PRO A 28 0.76 18.69 -8.39
N ASN A 29 0.12 18.65 -7.22
CA ASN A 29 -1.04 17.81 -6.95
C ASN A 29 -2.33 18.48 -7.45
N GLN A 30 -2.50 18.52 -8.77
CA GLN A 30 -3.66 19.18 -9.40
C GLN A 30 -4.97 18.45 -9.12
N GLU A 31 -4.91 17.12 -9.01
CA GLU A 31 -6.02 16.23 -8.72
C GLU A 31 -6.44 16.29 -7.24
N ARG A 32 -5.68 17.02 -6.40
CA ARG A 32 -5.99 17.22 -4.98
C ARG A 32 -6.09 15.89 -4.23
N TRP A 33 -5.30 14.89 -4.62
CA TRP A 33 -5.31 13.60 -3.95
C TRP A 33 -4.69 13.70 -2.55
N SER A 34 -5.24 12.93 -1.61
CA SER A 34 -4.57 12.73 -0.32
C SER A 34 -3.34 11.84 -0.49
N ILE A 35 -2.42 11.86 0.49
CA ILE A 35 -1.30 10.92 0.51
C ILE A 35 -1.81 9.47 0.43
N THR A 36 -2.85 9.15 1.19
CA THR A 36 -3.44 7.80 1.20
C THR A 36 -3.93 7.38 -0.18
N GLU A 37 -4.60 8.26 -0.91
CA GLU A 37 -5.02 7.95 -2.28
C GLU A 37 -3.82 7.76 -3.21
N MET A 38 -2.79 8.61 -3.11
CA MET A 38 -1.57 8.47 -3.91
C MET A 38 -0.87 7.13 -3.65
N GLU A 39 -0.76 6.71 -2.38
CA GLU A 39 -0.16 5.43 -2.01
C GLU A 39 -0.96 4.24 -2.54
N ILE A 40 -2.30 4.31 -2.47
CA ILE A 40 -3.20 3.28 -3.01
C ILE A 40 -3.03 3.15 -4.53
N ARG A 41 -3.05 4.27 -5.26
CA ARG A 41 -2.88 4.28 -6.72
C ARG A 41 -1.51 3.72 -7.10
N HIS A 42 -0.46 4.16 -6.41
CA HIS A 42 0.91 3.67 -6.64
C HIS A 42 1.03 2.16 -6.37
N ALA A 43 0.40 1.66 -5.31
CA ALA A 43 0.39 0.22 -4.99
C ALA A 43 -0.28 -0.61 -6.10
N ILE A 44 -1.42 -0.12 -6.62
CA ILE A 44 -2.14 -0.75 -7.73
C ILE A 44 -1.25 -0.81 -8.97
N GLU A 45 -0.70 0.34 -9.39
CA GLU A 45 0.13 0.45 -10.59
C GLU A 45 1.40 -0.41 -10.51
N LYS A 46 2.07 -0.39 -9.34
CA LYS A 46 3.25 -1.23 -9.09
C LYS A 46 2.93 -2.71 -9.27
N GLN A 47 1.88 -3.18 -8.62
CA GLN A 47 1.51 -4.59 -8.64
C GLN A 47 0.95 -5.05 -10.00
N GLU A 48 0.22 -4.18 -10.71
CA GLU A 48 -0.17 -4.42 -12.11
C GLU A 48 1.06 -4.62 -13.00
N ARG A 49 2.09 -3.76 -12.85
CA ARG A 49 3.36 -3.89 -13.57
C ARG A 49 4.11 -5.18 -13.23
N GLU A 50 4.05 -5.62 -11.98
CA GLU A 50 4.67 -6.87 -11.51
C GLU A 50 3.86 -8.14 -11.88
N GLY A 51 2.62 -7.96 -12.38
CA GLY A 51 1.73 -9.08 -12.69
C GLY A 51 1.26 -9.87 -11.46
N LYS A 52 1.34 -9.29 -10.26
CA LYS A 52 0.97 -9.92 -9.00
C LYS A 52 -0.16 -9.16 -8.34
N ARG A 53 -1.20 -9.85 -7.88
CA ARG A 53 -2.33 -9.22 -7.20
C ARG A 53 -2.33 -9.56 -5.71
N ARG A 54 -1.41 -8.92 -4.98
CA ARG A 54 -1.21 -9.12 -3.54
C ARG A 54 -1.75 -7.93 -2.75
N ARG A 55 -3.01 -7.58 -3.00
CA ARG A 55 -3.64 -6.42 -2.39
C ARG A 55 -5.11 -6.64 -2.15
N PHE A 56 -5.61 -6.07 -1.06
CA PHE A 56 -7.03 -5.98 -0.76
C PHE A 56 -7.29 -4.73 0.08
N PHE A 57 -8.55 -4.33 0.13
CA PHE A 57 -8.99 -3.09 0.75
C PHE A 57 -10.11 -3.34 1.75
N LEU A 58 -10.12 -2.55 2.82
CA LEU A 58 -11.03 -2.66 3.95
C LEU A 58 -11.70 -1.31 4.18
N PHE A 59 -13.02 -1.27 4.08
CA PHE A 59 -13.80 -0.03 4.23
C PHE A 59 -14.54 -0.05 5.57
N GLY A 60 -14.32 0.99 6.37
CA GLY A 60 -15.02 1.16 7.63
C GLY A 60 -16.44 1.64 7.40
N ASP A 61 -17.40 0.92 7.96
CA ASP A 61 -18.79 1.39 8.04
C ASP A 61 -18.87 2.72 8.81
N ILE A 62 -19.60 3.69 8.27
CA ILE A 62 -19.70 5.03 8.85
C ILE A 62 -20.37 5.02 10.23
N SER A 63 -21.22 4.03 10.51
CA SER A 63 -21.97 3.89 11.76
C SER A 63 -21.09 3.58 12.97
N GLN A 64 -19.86 3.10 12.77
CA GLN A 64 -18.92 2.83 13.85
C GLN A 64 -18.23 4.08 14.40
N TYR A 65 -18.34 5.22 13.70
CA TYR A 65 -17.66 6.46 14.05
C TYR A 65 -18.61 7.46 14.72
N ASN A 66 -18.06 8.36 15.54
CA ASN A 66 -18.83 9.44 16.12
C ASN A 66 -19.33 10.40 15.04
N LYS A 67 -20.64 10.64 15.00
CA LYS A 67 -21.29 11.54 14.03
C LYS A 67 -20.67 12.93 14.03
N GLU A 68 -20.34 13.46 15.21
CA GLU A 68 -19.75 14.80 15.34
C GLU A 68 -18.39 14.91 14.66
N ASP A 69 -17.59 13.84 14.67
CA ASP A 69 -16.27 13.82 14.04
C ASP A 69 -16.36 13.60 12.53
N VAL A 70 -17.29 12.75 12.10
CA VAL A 70 -17.63 12.58 10.69
C VAL A 70 -18.12 13.91 10.10
N GLU A 71 -18.95 14.65 10.85
CA GLU A 71 -19.52 15.93 10.43
C GLU A 71 -18.49 17.06 10.27
N LYS A 72 -17.33 16.97 10.94
CA LYS A 72 -16.21 17.93 10.79
C LYS A 72 -15.45 17.77 9.48
N GLU A 73 -15.48 16.59 8.86
CA GLU A 73 -14.78 16.37 7.58
C GLU A 73 -15.42 17.23 6.49
N SER A 74 -14.60 17.82 5.62
CA SER A 74 -15.09 18.72 4.59
C SER A 74 -15.95 17.98 3.56
N GLN A 75 -16.84 18.71 2.88
CA GLN A 75 -17.61 18.12 1.78
C GLN A 75 -16.70 17.61 0.65
N GLU A 76 -15.60 18.33 0.37
CA GLU A 76 -14.58 17.90 -0.61
C GLU A 76 -13.98 16.54 -0.21
N ASP A 77 -13.57 16.37 1.04
CA ASP A 77 -13.02 15.11 1.57
C ASP A 77 -13.98 13.94 1.46
N ARG A 78 -15.24 14.15 1.85
CA ARG A 78 -16.26 13.10 1.75
C ARG A 78 -16.49 12.67 0.31
N LEU A 79 -16.56 13.62 -0.62
CA LEU A 79 -16.74 13.31 -2.03
C LEU A 79 -15.53 12.57 -2.59
N SER A 80 -14.30 13.04 -2.34
CA SER A 80 -13.08 12.36 -2.80
C SER A 80 -12.95 10.95 -2.22
N LEU A 81 -13.33 10.74 -0.96
CA LEU A 81 -13.30 9.42 -0.35
C LEU A 81 -14.30 8.46 -1.01
N GLU A 82 -15.52 8.91 -1.27
CA GLU A 82 -16.52 8.09 -1.96
C GLU A 82 -16.12 7.81 -3.41
N GLU A 83 -15.51 8.78 -4.11
CA GLU A 83 -14.93 8.58 -5.43
C GLU A 83 -13.80 7.54 -5.41
N LEU A 84 -12.92 7.57 -4.41
CA LEU A 84 -11.86 6.56 -4.24
C LEU A 84 -12.45 5.17 -3.99
N LYS A 85 -13.44 5.04 -3.10
CA LYS A 85 -14.14 3.77 -2.85
C LYS A 85 -14.82 3.23 -4.11
N ALA A 86 -15.49 4.10 -4.85
CA ALA A 86 -16.13 3.75 -6.12
C ALA A 86 -15.10 3.34 -7.18
N TYR A 87 -13.97 4.05 -7.27
CA TYR A 87 -12.84 3.71 -8.14
C TYR A 87 -12.32 2.30 -7.86
N LEU A 88 -12.04 1.96 -6.60
CA LEU A 88 -11.56 0.63 -6.20
C LEU A 88 -12.57 -0.48 -6.56
N ARG A 89 -13.86 -0.25 -6.30
CA ARG A 89 -14.93 -1.19 -6.69
C ARG A 89 -15.04 -1.34 -8.20
N SER A 90 -14.94 -0.25 -8.96
CA SER A 90 -15.05 -0.26 -10.44
C SER A 90 -13.89 -0.98 -11.13
N ARG A 91 -12.70 -0.98 -10.52
CA ARG A 91 -11.54 -1.76 -10.97
C ARG A 91 -11.64 -3.25 -10.61
N GLY A 92 -12.66 -3.64 -9.83
CA GLY A 92 -12.87 -5.00 -9.38
C GLY A 92 -11.86 -5.45 -8.32
N GLU A 93 -11.34 -4.52 -7.50
CA GLU A 93 -10.46 -4.84 -6.37
C GLU A 93 -11.17 -5.65 -5.28
N GLU A 94 -10.41 -6.47 -4.56
CA GLU A 94 -10.93 -7.19 -3.40
C GLU A 94 -11.19 -6.17 -2.28
N VAL A 95 -12.46 -5.91 -2.01
CA VAL A 95 -12.93 -4.93 -1.04
C VAL A 95 -13.83 -5.62 -0.02
N TYR A 96 -13.60 -5.35 1.25
CA TYR A 96 -14.41 -5.86 2.36
C TYR A 96 -14.85 -4.70 3.25
N ASP A 97 -16.10 -4.70 3.69
CA ASP A 97 -16.61 -3.72 4.66
C ASP A 97 -16.45 -4.29 6.08
N PHE A 98 -15.99 -3.47 7.04
CA PHE A 98 -15.84 -3.86 8.45
C PHE A 98 -16.63 -2.94 9.39
N GLN A 99 -17.19 -3.55 10.43
CA GLN A 99 -18.09 -2.85 11.37
C GLN A 99 -17.41 -2.42 12.68
N ASN A 100 -16.34 -3.10 13.06
CA ASN A 100 -15.61 -2.83 14.29
C ASN A 100 -14.16 -3.35 14.20
N GLN A 101 -13.38 -3.11 15.24
CA GLN A 101 -11.97 -3.49 15.29
C GLN A 101 -11.75 -5.02 15.26
N GLU A 102 -12.60 -5.82 15.91
CA GLU A 102 -12.45 -7.28 15.92
C GLU A 102 -12.71 -7.88 14.54
N ASP A 103 -13.72 -7.36 13.84
CA ASP A 103 -14.06 -7.70 12.46
C ASP A 103 -12.93 -7.31 11.50
N LEU A 104 -12.40 -6.09 11.64
CA LEU A 104 -11.24 -5.61 10.88
C LEU A 104 -10.03 -6.57 11.01
N LEU A 105 -9.67 -6.92 12.24
CA LEU A 105 -8.53 -7.80 12.50
C LEU A 105 -8.76 -9.20 11.94
N SER A 106 -9.98 -9.71 12.04
CA SER A 106 -10.36 -11.02 11.50
C SER A 106 -10.26 -11.04 9.97
N LEU A 107 -10.76 -10.00 9.30
CA LEU A 107 -10.66 -9.85 7.84
C LEU A 107 -9.21 -9.72 7.36
N ILE A 108 -8.38 -8.94 8.06
CA ILE A 108 -6.95 -8.83 7.76
C ILE A 108 -6.29 -10.19 7.87
N HIS A 109 -6.48 -10.87 9.00
CA HIS A 109 -5.86 -12.17 9.27
C HIS A 109 -6.25 -13.20 8.20
N GLN A 110 -7.54 -13.36 7.93
CA GLN A 110 -8.04 -14.34 6.96
C GLN A 110 -7.54 -14.07 5.54
N ASN A 111 -7.63 -12.84 5.06
CA ASN A 111 -7.27 -12.52 3.68
C ASN A 111 -5.76 -12.50 3.47
N LEU A 112 -4.98 -11.99 4.43
CA LEU A 112 -3.52 -12.05 4.36
C LEU A 112 -3.03 -13.50 4.42
N GLN A 113 -3.59 -14.32 5.31
CA GLN A 113 -3.25 -15.74 5.37
C GLN A 113 -3.57 -16.44 4.04
N LYS A 114 -4.75 -16.19 3.46
CA LYS A 114 -5.12 -16.75 2.15
C LYS A 114 -4.11 -16.36 1.05
N MET A 115 -3.63 -15.11 1.03
CA MET A 115 -2.61 -14.67 0.07
C MET A 115 -1.27 -15.37 0.32
N LEU A 116 -0.86 -15.49 1.59
CA LEU A 116 0.37 -16.19 1.96
C LEU A 116 0.31 -17.67 1.61
N ASP A 117 -0.80 -18.35 1.87
CA ASP A 117 -0.99 -19.77 1.54
C ASP A 117 -0.99 -20.03 0.02
N GLN A 118 -1.40 -19.02 -0.78
CA GLN A 118 -1.30 -19.07 -2.24
C GLN A 118 0.13 -18.88 -2.74
N ASP A 119 0.88 -17.94 -2.14
CA ASP A 119 2.26 -17.64 -2.52
C ASP A 119 3.27 -18.67 -1.95
N TYR A 120 2.93 -19.31 -0.82
CA TYR A 120 3.76 -20.27 -0.08
C TYR A 120 2.92 -21.47 0.37
N PRO A 121 2.59 -22.39 -0.55
CA PRO A 121 1.77 -23.55 -0.24
C PRO A 121 2.36 -24.41 0.90
N PRO A 122 1.52 -24.90 1.83
CA PRO A 122 2.00 -25.73 2.92
C PRO A 122 2.62 -27.03 2.38
N GLY A 123 3.87 -27.27 2.75
CA GLY A 123 4.65 -28.45 2.35
C GLY A 123 5.67 -28.21 1.25
N GLU A 124 5.66 -27.05 0.60
CA GLU A 124 6.72 -26.62 -0.30
C GLU A 124 7.93 -26.15 0.55
N LYS A 125 8.90 -27.05 0.73
CA LYS A 125 10.18 -26.68 1.34
C LYS A 125 10.99 -25.97 0.27
N VAL A 126 11.19 -24.67 0.45
CA VAL A 126 12.23 -23.95 -0.29
C VAL A 126 13.54 -24.63 0.06
N ASP A 127 14.28 -25.11 -0.95
CA ASP A 127 15.65 -25.54 -0.73
C ASP A 127 16.39 -24.37 -0.06
N LEU A 128 17.05 -24.65 1.06
CA LEU A 128 17.90 -23.66 1.72
C LEU A 128 18.92 -23.21 0.69
N ILE A 129 18.72 -22.03 0.12
CA ILE A 129 19.74 -21.38 -0.69
C ILE A 129 20.91 -21.19 0.28
N GLU A 130 21.97 -21.96 0.08
CA GLU A 130 23.22 -21.72 0.79
C GLU A 130 23.65 -20.30 0.45
N TYR A 131 23.43 -19.39 1.39
CA TYR A 131 23.82 -18.00 1.25
C TYR A 131 25.35 -17.97 1.14
N SER A 132 25.84 -17.88 -0.08
CA SER A 132 27.24 -18.06 -0.36
C SER A 132 27.99 -16.78 0.00
N ARG A 133 29.29 -16.90 0.26
CA ARG A 133 30.16 -15.72 0.38
C ARG A 133 30.07 -14.80 -0.83
N MET A 134 29.75 -15.33 -2.02
CA MET A 134 29.60 -14.53 -3.24
C MET A 134 28.32 -13.69 -3.24
N ASP A 135 27.23 -14.21 -2.67
CA ASP A 135 25.96 -13.48 -2.57
C ASP A 135 26.11 -12.31 -1.60
N ALA A 136 26.73 -12.55 -0.44
CA ALA A 136 27.10 -11.51 0.51
C ALA A 136 27.97 -10.41 -0.13
N LEU A 137 28.94 -10.81 -0.96
CA LEU A 137 29.85 -9.87 -1.63
C LEU A 137 29.12 -9.01 -2.66
N ARG A 138 28.17 -9.59 -3.41
CA ARG A 138 27.32 -8.85 -4.36
C ARG A 138 26.48 -7.80 -3.66
N GLU A 139 25.84 -8.16 -2.55
CA GLU A 139 25.00 -7.25 -1.77
C GLU A 139 25.82 -6.07 -1.24
N ILE A 140 27.00 -6.35 -0.66
CA ILE A 140 27.93 -5.31 -0.20
C ILE A 140 28.34 -4.39 -1.35
N LEU A 141 28.66 -4.95 -2.53
CA LEU A 141 29.04 -4.15 -3.70
C LEU A 141 27.90 -3.25 -4.19
N GLU A 142 26.65 -3.75 -4.21
CA GLU A 142 25.49 -2.96 -4.58
C GLU A 142 25.22 -1.82 -3.60
N GLU A 143 25.29 -2.07 -2.31
CA GLU A 143 25.15 -1.04 -1.28
C GLU A 143 26.27 0.01 -1.38
N LYS A 144 27.51 -0.42 -1.62
CA LYS A 144 28.63 0.51 -1.86
C LYS A 144 28.42 1.33 -3.13
N ARG A 145 27.87 0.75 -4.20
CA ARG A 145 27.54 1.48 -5.44
C ARG A 145 26.46 2.54 -5.20
N LYS A 146 25.41 2.20 -4.43
CA LYS A 146 24.34 3.14 -4.09
C LYS A 146 24.83 4.31 -3.22
N GLY A 147 25.76 4.04 -2.30
CA GLY A 147 26.37 5.04 -1.42
C GLY A 147 27.59 5.78 -2.01
N PHE A 148 28.05 5.42 -3.20
CA PHE A 148 29.24 6.03 -3.79
C PHE A 148 28.92 7.41 -4.40
N VAL A 149 29.17 8.46 -3.63
CA VAL A 149 29.24 9.83 -4.14
C VAL A 149 30.68 10.06 -4.60
N GLY A 150 30.91 9.91 -5.90
CA GLY A 150 32.23 10.18 -6.49
C GLY A 150 32.67 11.61 -6.18
N ARG A 151 33.81 11.77 -5.52
CA ARG A 151 34.44 13.10 -5.35
C ARG A 151 35.06 13.47 -6.69
N ALA A 152 34.34 14.29 -7.47
CA ALA A 152 34.81 14.80 -8.75
C ALA A 152 36.11 15.62 -8.66
N GLU A 153 36.52 16.03 -7.45
CA GLU A 153 37.74 16.82 -7.20
C GLU A 153 39.06 16.05 -7.33
N TYR A 154 39.03 14.73 -7.55
CA TYR A 154 40.23 13.89 -7.69
C TYR A 154 40.30 13.09 -9.00
N LEU A 155 39.55 13.52 -10.03
CA LEU A 155 39.67 13.00 -11.40
C LEU A 155 40.40 14.00 -12.31
#